data_AF-A0A0B7KGY6-F1
#
_entry.id   AF-A0A0B7KGY6-F1
#
_cell.length_a   1.000
_cell.length_b   1.000
_cell.length_c   1.000
_cell.angle_alpha   90.00
_cell.angle_beta   90.00
_cell.angle_gamma   90.00
#
_symmetry.space_group_name_H-M   'P 1'
#
loop_
_entity.id
_entity.type
_entity.pdbx_description
1 polymer ?
#
loop_
_entity_poly.entity_id
_entity_poly.type
_entity_poly.pdbx_seq_one_letter_code
_entity_poly.pdbx_strand_id
1 'polypeptide(L)'
;WAYPASLVSLSFDLHAELAAKHDGAKAWGFRTIRCGKITAGDRDLDKEQRRASSNGDWLSWARTMIPWAPLGKQRELNKDPQGTARVDLPEDLDWFRADGISKYEDIAPRKETAQVQPYLFTSVMAKLAEKEGVKVLQEAAVEEIESVVEDGAEVVKGVRYIHKPTAQSISMPADIVILAAGPWTPALLPSVPIRALRAHSVTIKPNRPLSAYCLFTDITVPSDEAASPLHTASVHDPASAARDYLSEPEMQSGSRPFVRVVSPEIYSRPNNEVYIAGESDERVPLPAGTDEVEIDHAACDLIEQAVASISDELRDGVVTRRRACYLPTVDVPSGNPLIGNTWIDGLLLASGHSCWGIHNAPATGKVISELVFDGKATSADISALDPRMVM
;
A
#
# COMPACT_ATOMS: atom_id res chain seq x y z
N TRP A 1 11.27 3.95 9.63
CA TRP A 1 9.85 3.55 9.62
C TRP A 1 9.50 2.82 8.33
N ALA A 2 10.04 3.23 7.18
CA ALA A 2 9.93 2.45 5.95
C ALA A 2 10.68 1.10 6.03
N TYR A 3 10.36 0.21 5.09
CA TYR A 3 10.73 -1.21 5.10
C TYR A 3 11.02 -1.75 3.69
N PRO A 4 11.91 -2.75 3.51
CA PRO A 4 12.82 -3.30 4.51
C PRO A 4 14.01 -2.37 4.74
N ALA A 5 14.51 -2.35 5.98
CA ALA A 5 15.53 -1.37 6.40
C ALA A 5 16.81 -1.41 5.56
N SER A 6 17.17 -2.57 4.99
CA SER A 6 18.37 -2.73 4.16
C SER A 6 18.30 -2.04 2.80
N LEU A 7 17.10 -1.70 2.30
CA LEU A 7 16.92 -1.03 1.01
C LEU A 7 16.55 0.46 1.12
N VAL A 8 15.91 0.85 2.23
CA VAL A 8 15.25 2.16 2.37
C VAL A 8 16.17 3.34 2.06
N SER A 9 17.35 3.40 2.71
CA SER A 9 18.26 4.53 2.53
C SER A 9 18.80 4.60 1.10
N LEU A 10 19.26 3.45 0.57
CA LEU A 10 19.73 3.35 -0.82
C LEU A 10 18.64 3.79 -1.80
N SER A 11 17.40 3.35 -1.59
CA SER A 11 16.31 3.64 -2.52
C SER A 11 15.91 5.11 -2.49
N PHE A 12 15.91 5.74 -1.30
CA PHE A 12 15.66 7.18 -1.16
C PHE A 12 16.72 7.99 -1.93
N ASP A 13 18.00 7.66 -1.75
CA ASP A 13 19.11 8.35 -2.41
C ASP A 13 19.04 8.17 -3.93
N LEU A 14 18.75 6.96 -4.42
CA LEU A 14 18.59 6.69 -5.85
C LEU A 14 17.39 7.42 -6.47
N HIS A 15 16.27 7.52 -5.76
CA HIS A 15 15.13 8.34 -6.21
C HIS A 15 15.55 9.81 -6.37
N ALA A 16 16.31 10.35 -5.41
CA ALA A 16 16.80 11.72 -5.46
C ALA A 16 17.82 11.94 -6.60
N GLU A 17 18.74 10.99 -6.80
CA GLU A 17 19.72 11.02 -7.90
C GLU A 17 19.02 11.00 -9.27
N LEU A 18 18.09 10.07 -9.47
CA LEU A 18 17.30 9.98 -10.71
C LEU A 18 16.53 11.27 -10.96
N ALA A 19 15.92 11.83 -9.91
CA ALA A 19 15.18 13.09 -10.03
C ALA A 19 16.08 14.26 -10.39
N ALA A 20 17.27 14.36 -9.80
CA ALA A 20 18.24 15.40 -10.17
C ALA A 20 18.71 15.24 -11.63
N LYS A 21 18.97 14.00 -12.06
CA LYS A 21 19.50 13.69 -13.39
C LYS A 21 18.49 13.90 -14.53
N HIS A 22 17.20 13.64 -14.28
CA HIS A 22 16.17 13.61 -15.33
C HIS A 22 15.01 14.59 -15.09
N ASP A 23 15.23 15.66 -14.33
CA ASP A 23 14.22 16.69 -14.00
C ASP A 23 12.95 16.07 -13.38
N GLY A 24 13.14 15.19 -12.41
CA GLY A 24 12.09 14.36 -11.80
C GLY A 24 10.99 15.15 -11.11
N ALA A 25 11.30 16.36 -10.63
CA ALA A 25 10.30 17.26 -10.07
C ALA A 25 9.23 17.61 -11.11
N LYS A 26 9.63 17.87 -12.36
CA LYS A 26 8.73 18.13 -13.47
C LYS A 26 8.20 16.83 -14.10
N ALA A 27 9.07 15.84 -14.27
CA ALA A 27 8.75 14.65 -15.06
C ALA A 27 7.84 13.65 -14.34
N TRP A 28 7.98 13.48 -13.03
CA TRP A 28 7.15 12.56 -12.24
C TRP A 28 6.74 13.09 -10.86
N GLY A 29 6.83 14.41 -10.66
CA GLY A 29 6.38 15.05 -9.44
C GLY A 29 7.22 14.73 -8.21
N PHE A 30 8.50 14.37 -8.39
CA PHE A 30 9.40 14.15 -7.26
C PHE A 30 9.44 15.39 -6.37
N ARG A 31 9.07 15.24 -5.10
CA ARG A 31 9.17 16.31 -4.11
C ARG A 31 9.36 15.77 -2.72
N THR A 32 10.14 16.49 -1.92
CA THR A 32 10.25 16.30 -0.47
C THR A 32 8.95 16.68 0.23
N ILE A 33 8.52 15.88 1.19
CA ILE A 33 7.26 16.02 1.92
C ILE A 33 7.45 15.76 3.40
N ARG A 34 6.55 16.28 4.24
CA ARG A 34 6.51 15.90 5.66
C ARG A 34 5.64 14.65 5.84
N CYS A 35 6.03 13.77 6.74
CA CYS A 35 5.24 12.61 7.12
C CYS A 35 4.72 12.77 8.55
N GLY A 36 3.44 12.51 8.76
CA GLY A 36 2.84 12.58 10.10
C GLY A 36 1.68 11.61 10.26
N LYS A 37 1.16 11.52 11.49
CA LYS A 37 -0.06 10.80 11.80
C LYS A 37 -1.08 11.71 12.46
N ILE A 38 -2.34 11.59 12.05
CA ILE A 38 -3.48 12.29 12.64
C ILE A 38 -4.41 11.25 13.29
N THR A 39 -4.81 11.49 14.54
CA THR A 39 -5.98 10.81 15.12
C THR A 39 -7.11 11.83 15.22
N ALA A 40 -8.25 11.50 14.64
CA ALA A 40 -9.39 12.39 14.50
C ALA A 40 -10.72 11.66 14.71
N GLY A 41 -11.75 12.41 15.11
CA GLY A 41 -13.05 11.86 15.47
C GLY A 41 -13.82 12.83 16.36
N ASP A 42 -15.09 12.53 16.60
CA ASP A 42 -15.88 13.31 17.53
C ASP A 42 -15.34 13.12 18.96
N ARG A 43 -14.94 14.23 19.60
CA ARG A 43 -14.38 14.25 20.97
C ARG A 43 -15.34 13.68 22.01
N ASP A 44 -16.64 13.72 21.76
CA ASP A 44 -17.65 13.18 22.67
C ASP A 44 -17.92 11.68 22.42
N LEU A 45 -17.69 11.18 21.21
CA LEU A 45 -17.65 9.74 20.92
C LEU A 45 -16.38 9.07 21.50
N ASP A 46 -15.25 9.77 21.49
CA ASP A 46 -13.94 9.29 21.97
C ASP A 46 -13.83 9.12 23.51
N LYS A 47 -14.62 9.86 24.31
CA LYS A 47 -14.55 9.82 25.79
C LYS A 47 -15.18 8.56 26.38
N GLU A 48 -16.23 8.02 25.75
CA GLU A 48 -16.98 6.87 26.27
C GLU A 48 -16.33 5.52 25.90
N GLN A 49 -15.60 5.43 24.79
CA GLN A 49 -14.91 4.20 24.38
C GLN A 49 -13.62 3.88 25.13
N ARG A 50 -12.97 4.88 25.77
CA ARG A 50 -11.78 4.62 26.62
C ARG A 50 -12.06 3.65 27.78
N ARG A 51 -13.33 3.34 28.08
CA ARG A 51 -13.74 2.34 29.08
C ARG A 51 -14.08 0.96 28.49
N ALA A 52 -14.27 0.81 27.18
CA ALA A 52 -14.76 -0.43 26.56
C ALA A 52 -13.74 -1.11 25.63
N SER A 53 -12.72 -0.40 25.14
CA SER A 53 -11.81 -0.91 24.12
C SER A 53 -10.46 -1.35 24.70
N SER A 54 -10.45 -2.36 25.58
CA SER A 54 -9.21 -3.05 25.96
C SER A 54 -9.00 -4.39 25.24
N ASN A 55 -9.91 -4.82 24.35
CA ASN A 55 -9.83 -6.15 23.70
C ASN A 55 -10.33 -6.19 22.24
N GLY A 56 -10.28 -5.08 21.50
CA GLY A 56 -10.64 -5.06 20.07
C GLY A 56 -9.49 -5.52 19.18
N ASP A 57 -9.58 -6.76 18.69
CA ASP A 57 -8.59 -7.46 17.85
C ASP A 57 -8.60 -6.99 16.37
N TRP A 58 -8.55 -5.67 16.15
CA TRP A 58 -8.26 -5.07 14.84
C TRP A 58 -6.76 -4.79 14.66
N LEU A 59 -6.00 -4.87 15.76
CA LEU A 59 -4.55 -4.69 15.77
C LEU A 59 -3.76 -5.88 15.17
N SER A 60 -4.39 -7.01 14.83
CA SER A 60 -3.68 -8.22 14.40
C SER A 60 -3.15 -8.12 12.97
N TRP A 61 -3.92 -7.57 12.01
CA TRP A 61 -3.49 -7.48 10.60
C TRP A 61 -2.47 -6.37 10.35
N ALA A 62 -2.61 -5.21 11.01
CA ALA A 62 -1.66 -4.10 10.88
C ALA A 62 -0.32 -4.38 11.60
N ARG A 63 -0.32 -5.18 12.70
CA ARG A 63 0.91 -5.58 13.41
C ARG A 63 1.71 -6.67 12.69
N THR A 64 1.07 -7.51 11.88
CA THR A 64 1.72 -8.67 11.25
C THR A 64 2.45 -8.32 9.95
N MET A 65 2.04 -7.28 9.23
CA MET A 65 2.74 -6.83 8.01
C MET A 65 3.55 -5.53 8.15
N ILE A 66 3.35 -4.77 9.22
CA ILE A 66 4.12 -3.56 9.50
C ILE A 66 4.48 -3.62 10.99
N PRO A 67 5.76 -3.66 11.39
CA PRO A 67 6.13 -3.41 12.76
C PRO A 67 5.89 -1.93 13.09
N TRP A 68 4.62 -1.54 13.24
CA TRP A 68 4.23 -0.20 13.66
C TRP A 68 4.49 -0.06 15.16
N ALA A 69 5.69 0.39 15.49
CA ALA A 69 5.97 1.03 16.77
C ALA A 69 5.58 2.53 16.68
N PRO A 70 5.32 3.23 17.80
CA PRO A 70 5.22 4.69 17.80
C PRO A 70 6.54 5.28 17.27
N LEU A 71 6.50 5.93 16.12
CA LEU A 71 7.69 6.35 15.35
C LEU A 71 7.97 7.86 15.39
N GLY A 72 7.11 8.64 16.05
CA GLY A 72 7.16 10.11 16.01
C GLY A 72 7.26 10.78 17.38
N LYS A 73 7.70 12.05 17.38
CA LYS A 73 7.59 12.90 18.57
C LYS A 73 6.11 13.24 18.78
N GLN A 74 5.55 12.87 19.93
CA GLN A 74 4.20 13.28 20.31
C GLN A 74 4.16 14.78 20.61
N ARG A 75 3.16 15.47 20.06
CA ARG A 75 2.77 16.81 20.52
C ARG A 75 1.48 16.67 21.34
N GLU A 76 1.51 17.17 22.57
CA GLU A 76 0.37 17.11 23.49
C GLU A 76 -0.63 18.25 23.23
N LEU A 77 -1.88 18.03 23.68
CA LEU A 77 -2.93 19.04 23.65
C LEU A 77 -2.55 20.24 24.53
N ASN A 78 -2.43 21.42 23.92
CA ASN A 78 -2.27 22.66 24.65
C ASN A 78 -3.64 23.22 25.05
N LYS A 79 -3.76 23.76 26.27
CA LYS A 79 -4.97 24.48 26.70
C LYS A 79 -4.86 25.94 26.26
N ASP A 80 -5.79 26.36 25.39
CA ASP A 80 -5.98 27.78 25.07
C ASP A 80 -6.42 28.55 26.35
N PRO A 81 -6.08 29.83 26.55
CA PRO A 81 -6.65 30.67 27.62
C PRO A 81 -8.19 30.66 27.69
N GLN A 82 -8.89 30.25 26.64
CA GLN A 82 -10.35 30.03 26.61
C GLN A 82 -10.81 28.61 27.02
N GLY A 83 -9.90 27.73 27.45
CA GLY A 83 -10.22 26.40 28.01
C GLY A 83 -10.43 25.28 26.98
N THR A 84 -10.27 25.54 25.69
CA THR A 84 -10.33 24.48 24.66
C THR A 84 -8.96 23.83 24.48
N ALA A 85 -8.92 22.51 24.57
CA ALA A 85 -7.72 21.74 24.26
C ALA A 85 -7.52 21.72 22.72
N ARG A 86 -6.42 22.28 22.23
CA ARG A 86 -6.06 22.31 20.80
C ARG A 86 -4.79 21.50 20.57
N VAL A 87 -4.80 20.65 19.54
CA VAL A 87 -3.59 19.93 19.10
C VAL A 87 -2.70 20.92 18.37
N ASP A 88 -1.41 20.94 18.71
CA ASP A 88 -0.42 21.75 18.01
C ASP A 88 -0.08 21.10 16.66
N LEU A 89 -0.76 21.55 15.61
CA LEU A 89 -0.51 21.14 14.23
C LEU A 89 0.56 22.03 13.60
N PRO A 90 1.32 21.52 12.61
CA PRO A 90 2.15 22.36 11.76
C PRO A 90 1.35 23.53 11.15
N GLU A 91 1.93 24.74 11.12
CA GLU A 91 1.26 25.93 10.58
C GLU A 91 0.77 25.76 9.14
N ASP A 92 1.48 24.97 8.34
CA ASP A 92 1.14 24.70 6.94
C ASP A 92 0.21 23.48 6.76
N LEU A 93 -0.18 22.78 7.84
CA LEU A 93 -1.19 21.71 7.80
C LEU A 93 -2.59 22.31 8.02
N ASP A 94 -2.94 23.28 7.17
CA ASP A 94 -4.10 24.16 7.29
C ASP A 94 -5.39 23.63 6.64
N TRP A 95 -5.38 22.38 6.20
CA TRP A 95 -6.46 21.78 5.40
C TRP A 95 -7.21 20.68 6.13
N PHE A 96 -7.04 20.57 7.45
CA PHE A 96 -7.89 19.77 8.34
C PHE A 96 -8.59 20.64 9.38
N ARG A 97 -9.75 20.17 9.85
CA ARG A 97 -10.49 20.78 10.95
C ARG A 97 -9.76 20.51 12.28
N ALA A 98 -9.14 21.54 12.84
CA ALA A 98 -8.33 21.40 14.06
C ALA A 98 -9.14 20.98 15.30
N ASP A 99 -10.44 21.27 15.35
CA ASP A 99 -11.36 20.86 16.41
C ASP A 99 -11.67 19.35 16.36
N GLY A 100 -11.72 18.75 15.17
CA GLY A 100 -11.90 17.31 14.95
C GLY A 100 -10.65 16.46 15.17
N ILE A 101 -9.48 17.06 15.40
CA ILE A 101 -8.22 16.35 15.64
C ILE A 101 -7.97 16.23 17.15
N SER A 102 -7.73 15.00 17.60
CA SER A 102 -7.43 14.67 19.00
C SER A 102 -5.93 14.41 19.25
N LYS A 103 -5.17 14.03 18.21
CA LYS A 103 -3.72 13.79 18.29
C LYS A 103 -3.01 14.05 16.96
N TYR A 104 -1.77 14.54 17.04
CA TYR A 104 -0.83 14.60 15.92
C TYR A 104 0.54 14.06 16.32
N GLU A 105 1.15 13.25 15.45
CA GLU A 105 2.50 12.70 15.62
C GLU A 105 3.35 13.08 14.41
N ASP A 106 4.51 13.68 14.65
CA ASP A 106 5.47 14.04 13.61
C ASP A 106 6.39 12.84 13.35
N ILE A 107 6.25 12.20 12.18
CA ILE A 107 6.97 10.95 11.84
C ILE A 107 8.30 11.26 11.16
N ALA A 108 8.29 12.14 10.16
CA ALA A 108 9.52 12.51 9.45
C ALA A 108 9.45 13.93 8.88
N PRO A 109 10.53 14.71 8.98
CA PRO A 109 10.61 16.05 8.41
C PRO A 109 10.74 16.01 6.88
N ARG A 110 10.53 17.16 6.23
CA ARG A 110 10.54 17.29 4.76
C ARG A 110 11.75 16.65 4.06
N LYS A 111 12.94 16.71 4.65
CA LYS A 111 14.19 16.27 4.01
C LYS A 111 14.44 14.76 4.06
N GLU A 112 13.63 14.02 4.81
CA GLU A 112 13.80 12.58 5.03
C GLU A 112 12.74 11.74 4.31
N THR A 113 11.72 12.39 3.74
CA THR A 113 10.67 11.73 2.99
C THR A 113 10.37 12.47 1.71
N ALA A 114 10.13 11.71 0.64
CA ALA A 114 9.77 12.23 -0.66
C ALA A 114 8.61 11.41 -1.24
N GLN A 115 7.94 11.99 -2.21
CA GLN A 115 6.92 11.31 -3.00
C GLN A 115 7.19 11.45 -4.48
N VAL A 116 6.64 10.51 -5.24
CA VAL A 116 6.59 10.50 -6.70
C VAL A 116 5.18 10.18 -7.15
N GLN A 117 4.83 10.47 -8.40
CA GLN A 117 3.64 9.89 -9.03
C GLN A 117 4.03 8.55 -9.67
N PRO A 118 3.51 7.40 -9.18
CA PRO A 118 3.94 6.08 -9.63
C PRO A 118 3.86 5.88 -11.14
N TYR A 119 2.73 6.22 -11.76
CA TYR A 119 2.54 6.05 -13.21
C TYR A 119 3.55 6.87 -14.03
N LEU A 120 3.81 8.12 -13.64
CA LEU A 120 4.76 8.97 -14.36
C LEU A 120 6.19 8.46 -14.15
N PHE A 121 6.55 8.10 -12.91
CA PHE A 121 7.87 7.58 -12.59
C PHE A 121 8.18 6.31 -13.41
N THR A 122 7.30 5.30 -13.36
CA THR A 122 7.52 4.04 -14.09
C THR A 122 7.53 4.25 -15.60
N SER A 123 6.64 5.08 -16.13
CA SER A 123 6.61 5.41 -17.56
C SER A 123 7.89 6.10 -18.03
N VAL A 124 8.45 7.02 -17.22
CA VAL A 124 9.70 7.70 -17.55
C VAL A 124 10.88 6.72 -17.46
N MET A 125 10.94 5.86 -16.44
CA MET A 125 11.99 4.85 -16.33
C MET A 125 11.97 3.87 -17.51
N ALA A 126 10.79 3.41 -17.93
CA ALA A 126 10.64 2.57 -19.12
C ALA A 126 11.15 3.28 -20.39
N LYS A 127 10.76 4.54 -20.61
CA LYS A 127 11.23 5.35 -21.75
C LYS A 127 12.74 5.61 -21.73
N LEU A 128 13.33 5.77 -20.54
CA LEU A 128 14.78 5.91 -20.41
C LEU A 128 15.47 4.60 -20.79
N ALA A 129 14.96 3.45 -20.35
CA ALA A 129 15.47 2.15 -20.74
C ALA A 129 15.35 1.91 -22.27
N GLU A 130 14.22 2.29 -22.88
CA GLU A 130 14.02 2.18 -24.33
C GLU A 130 15.04 3.00 -25.13
N LYS A 131 15.39 4.20 -24.65
CA LYS A 131 16.42 5.03 -25.28
C LYS A 131 17.80 4.39 -25.27
N GLU A 132 18.08 3.53 -24.30
CA GLU A 132 19.31 2.74 -24.18
C GLU A 132 19.19 1.38 -24.91
N GLY A 133 18.10 1.13 -25.65
CA GLY A 133 17.93 -0.04 -26.50
C GLY A 133 17.10 -1.18 -25.90
N VAL A 134 16.52 -1.01 -24.70
CA VAL A 134 15.60 -1.99 -24.13
C VAL A 134 14.30 -2.06 -24.94
N LYS A 135 13.80 -3.27 -25.21
CA LYS A 135 12.50 -3.46 -25.86
C LYS A 135 11.43 -3.65 -24.79
N VAL A 136 10.44 -2.76 -24.75
CA VAL A 136 9.26 -2.90 -23.89
C VAL A 136 8.13 -3.51 -24.72
N LEU A 137 7.77 -4.75 -24.43
CA LEU A 137 6.65 -5.44 -25.06
C LEU A 137 5.39 -5.25 -24.20
N GLN A 138 4.37 -4.63 -24.79
CA GLN A 138 3.04 -4.51 -24.19
C GLN A 138 2.11 -5.56 -24.79
N GLU A 139 0.96 -5.77 -24.14
CA GLU A 139 -0.04 -6.75 -24.59
C GLU A 139 0.52 -8.19 -24.73
N ALA A 140 1.61 -8.46 -24.00
CA ALA A 140 2.30 -9.74 -23.92
C ALA A 140 2.05 -10.36 -22.53
N ALA A 141 1.04 -11.23 -22.42
CA ALA A 141 0.71 -11.90 -21.18
C ALA A 141 1.57 -13.17 -21.05
N VAL A 142 2.58 -13.15 -20.17
CA VAL A 142 3.42 -14.32 -19.90
C VAL A 142 2.56 -15.41 -19.24
N GLU A 143 2.65 -16.64 -19.74
CA GLU A 143 1.94 -17.80 -19.21
C GLU A 143 2.89 -18.82 -18.57
N GLU A 144 4.16 -18.85 -19.01
CA GLU A 144 5.13 -19.85 -18.55
C GLU A 144 6.55 -19.29 -18.56
N ILE A 145 7.33 -19.67 -17.55
CA ILE A 145 8.78 -19.59 -17.56
C ILE A 145 9.28 -20.94 -18.06
N GLU A 146 9.94 -20.95 -19.22
CA GLU A 146 10.40 -22.17 -19.87
C GLU A 146 11.76 -22.56 -19.26
N SER A 147 11.87 -23.78 -18.72
CA SER A 147 13.08 -24.34 -18.10
C SER A 147 13.31 -25.79 -18.54
N VAL A 148 14.54 -26.28 -18.36
CA VAL A 148 14.93 -27.68 -18.60
C VAL A 148 15.86 -28.17 -17.49
N VAL A 149 15.95 -29.49 -17.30
CA VAL A 149 16.92 -30.09 -16.38
C VAL A 149 18.21 -30.44 -17.14
N GLU A 150 19.31 -29.79 -16.79
CA GLU A 150 20.66 -30.00 -17.34
C GLU A 150 21.60 -30.37 -16.18
N ASP A 151 22.33 -31.49 -16.32
CA ASP A 151 23.28 -31.98 -15.30
C ASP A 151 22.72 -32.06 -13.86
N GLY A 152 21.41 -32.31 -13.74
CA GLY A 152 20.70 -32.41 -12.46
C GLY A 152 20.24 -31.09 -11.85
N ALA A 153 20.43 -29.96 -12.52
CA ALA A 153 19.92 -28.65 -12.14
C ALA A 153 18.84 -28.17 -13.13
N GLU A 154 17.80 -27.51 -12.63
CA GLU A 154 16.81 -26.85 -13.48
C GLU A 154 17.35 -25.49 -13.95
N VAL A 155 17.31 -25.21 -15.25
CA VAL A 155 17.91 -24.04 -15.88
C VAL A 155 16.88 -23.37 -16.78
N VAL A 156 16.74 -22.05 -16.67
CA VAL A 156 15.88 -21.23 -17.55
C VAL A 156 16.35 -21.30 -19.00
N LYS A 157 15.40 -21.36 -19.93
CA LYS A 157 15.62 -21.25 -21.38
C LYS A 157 14.82 -20.14 -22.04
N GLY A 158 13.79 -19.60 -21.37
CA GLY A 158 12.99 -18.53 -21.94
C GLY A 158 11.69 -18.26 -21.19
N VAL A 159 10.81 -17.51 -21.85
CA VAL A 159 9.43 -17.28 -21.42
C VAL A 159 8.49 -17.49 -22.58
N ARG A 160 7.30 -18.02 -22.30
CA ARG A 160 6.21 -18.10 -23.25
C ARG A 160 5.11 -17.12 -22.88
N TYR A 161 4.66 -16.33 -23.85
CA TYR A 161 3.62 -15.34 -23.65
C TYR A 161 2.56 -15.37 -24.76
N ILE A 162 1.35 -14.92 -24.44
CA ILE A 162 0.28 -14.68 -25.40
C ILE A 162 0.31 -13.21 -25.83
N HIS A 163 0.44 -12.97 -27.13
CA HIS A 163 0.24 -11.64 -27.71
C HIS A 163 -1.27 -11.38 -27.83
N LYS A 164 -1.83 -10.64 -26.86
CA LYS A 164 -3.28 -10.44 -26.68
C LYS A 164 -4.02 -10.03 -27.97
N PRO A 165 -3.53 -9.12 -28.83
CA PRO A 165 -4.24 -8.71 -30.03
C PRO A 165 -4.45 -9.84 -31.05
N THR A 166 -3.53 -10.81 -31.07
CA THR A 166 -3.53 -11.92 -32.04
C THR A 166 -3.89 -13.28 -31.44
N ALA A 167 -3.97 -13.36 -30.11
CA ALA A 167 -4.07 -14.60 -29.34
C ALA A 167 -2.97 -15.63 -29.67
N GLN A 168 -1.85 -15.19 -30.25
CA GLN A 168 -0.74 -16.07 -30.61
C GLN A 168 0.15 -16.32 -29.40
N SER A 169 0.49 -17.59 -29.17
CA SER A 169 1.53 -17.99 -28.23
C SER A 169 2.92 -17.87 -28.86
N ILE A 170 3.82 -17.18 -28.17
CA ILE A 170 5.17 -16.85 -28.63
C ILE A 170 6.16 -17.24 -27.53
N SER A 171 7.10 -18.13 -27.85
CA SER A 171 8.25 -18.42 -26.99
C SER A 171 9.39 -17.45 -27.31
N MET A 172 9.98 -16.89 -26.27
CA MET A 172 11.10 -15.96 -26.34
C MET A 172 12.27 -16.53 -25.53
N PRO A 173 13.37 -16.95 -26.20
CA PRO A 173 14.55 -17.44 -25.52
C PRO A 173 15.15 -16.39 -24.59
N ALA A 174 15.61 -16.82 -23.42
CA ALA A 174 16.30 -15.97 -22.45
C ALA A 174 17.25 -16.81 -21.60
N ASP A 175 18.47 -16.32 -21.39
CA ASP A 175 19.44 -16.92 -20.47
C ASP A 175 19.14 -16.54 -19.01
N ILE A 176 18.54 -15.37 -18.81
CA ILE A 176 18.17 -14.83 -17.50
C ILE A 176 16.74 -14.30 -17.56
N VAL A 177 15.91 -14.67 -16.58
CA VAL A 177 14.56 -14.17 -16.39
C VAL A 177 14.46 -13.54 -15.00
N ILE A 178 13.92 -12.32 -14.92
CA ILE A 178 13.65 -11.64 -13.66
C ILE A 178 12.13 -11.54 -13.47
N LEU A 179 11.61 -12.22 -12.47
CA LEU A 179 10.19 -12.20 -12.14
C LEU A 179 9.87 -11.00 -11.23
N ALA A 180 9.29 -9.95 -11.82
CA ALA A 180 8.82 -8.74 -11.14
C ALA A 180 7.29 -8.57 -11.28
N ALA A 181 6.56 -9.68 -11.22
CA ALA A 181 5.12 -9.76 -11.56
C ALA A 181 4.18 -9.36 -10.40
N GLY A 182 4.69 -8.77 -9.32
CA GLY A 182 3.87 -8.33 -8.19
C GLY A 182 2.93 -9.43 -7.69
N PRO A 183 1.63 -9.17 -7.50
CA PRO A 183 0.72 -10.16 -6.93
C PRO A 183 0.45 -11.35 -7.88
N TRP A 184 0.76 -11.24 -9.17
CA TRP A 184 0.65 -12.32 -10.15
C TRP A 184 1.85 -13.27 -10.17
N THR A 185 2.86 -13.04 -9.33
CA THR A 185 4.04 -13.91 -9.23
C THR A 185 3.67 -15.40 -9.04
N PRO A 186 2.73 -15.79 -8.15
CA PRO A 186 2.37 -17.20 -7.98
C PRO A 186 1.72 -17.85 -9.21
N ALA A 187 1.18 -17.07 -10.15
CA ALA A 187 0.66 -17.64 -11.40
C ALA A 187 1.79 -18.19 -12.30
N LEU A 188 3.00 -17.66 -12.17
CA LEU A 188 4.18 -18.06 -12.94
C LEU A 188 5.16 -18.93 -12.12
N LEU A 189 5.15 -18.79 -10.79
CA LEU A 189 5.97 -19.57 -9.88
C LEU A 189 5.14 -19.98 -8.64
N PRO A 190 4.34 -21.06 -8.73
CA PRO A 190 3.30 -21.40 -7.73
C PRO A 190 3.77 -21.67 -6.30
N SER A 191 5.04 -22.03 -6.12
CA SER A 191 5.63 -22.26 -4.79
C SER A 191 5.98 -20.97 -4.04
N VAL A 192 5.94 -19.81 -4.69
CA VAL A 192 6.26 -18.53 -4.06
C VAL A 192 5.17 -18.16 -3.03
N PRO A 193 5.53 -17.87 -1.77
CA PRO A 193 4.57 -17.53 -0.72
C PRO A 193 4.10 -16.07 -0.84
N ILE A 194 3.68 -15.63 -2.03
CA ILE A 194 3.08 -14.31 -2.23
C ILE A 194 1.56 -14.45 -2.28
N ARG A 195 0.87 -13.61 -1.51
CA ARG A 195 -0.58 -13.45 -1.53
C ARG A 195 -0.92 -12.10 -2.14
N ALA A 196 -2.13 -12.02 -2.67
CA ALA A 196 -2.67 -10.81 -3.24
C ALA A 196 -3.70 -10.21 -2.29
N LEU A 197 -3.44 -9.00 -1.81
CA LEU A 197 -4.32 -8.29 -0.89
C LEU A 197 -4.89 -7.05 -1.59
N ARG A 198 -6.22 -6.95 -1.76
CA ARG A 198 -6.85 -5.86 -2.52
C ARG A 198 -6.94 -4.60 -1.66
N ALA A 199 -6.53 -3.45 -2.16
CA ALA A 199 -6.67 -2.15 -1.50
C ALA A 199 -7.43 -1.15 -2.38
N HIS A 200 -8.29 -0.35 -1.77
CA HIS A 200 -9.10 0.67 -2.44
C HIS A 200 -8.50 2.07 -2.30
N SER A 201 -8.79 2.95 -3.25
CA SER A 201 -8.32 4.32 -3.18
C SER A 201 -9.24 5.30 -3.91
N VAL A 202 -9.21 6.54 -3.43
CA VAL A 202 -9.92 7.68 -4.01
C VAL A 202 -8.93 8.79 -4.31
N THR A 203 -9.13 9.48 -5.43
CA THR A 203 -8.37 10.69 -5.77
C THR A 203 -9.30 11.89 -5.78
N ILE A 204 -9.01 12.88 -4.95
CA ILE A 204 -9.80 14.10 -4.80
C ILE A 204 -8.98 15.30 -5.31
N LYS A 205 -9.60 16.16 -6.10
CA LYS A 205 -9.05 17.45 -6.49
C LYS A 205 -9.65 18.54 -5.58
N PRO A 206 -8.89 19.09 -4.62
CA PRO A 206 -9.37 20.17 -3.75
C PRO A 206 -9.48 21.50 -4.50
N ASN A 207 -10.18 22.46 -3.89
CA ASN A 207 -10.46 23.77 -4.47
C ASN A 207 -9.24 24.70 -4.51
N ARG A 208 -8.21 24.39 -3.71
CA ARG A 208 -6.91 25.08 -3.72
C ARG A 208 -5.75 24.09 -3.58
N PRO A 209 -4.52 24.49 -3.98
CA PRO A 209 -3.30 23.76 -3.66
C PRO A 209 -3.12 23.55 -2.15
N LEU A 210 -2.78 22.31 -1.77
CA LEU A 210 -2.51 21.91 -0.39
C LEU A 210 -1.00 21.74 -0.14
N SER A 211 -0.59 21.92 1.12
CA SER A 211 0.77 21.65 1.57
C SER A 211 1.17 20.17 1.38
N ALA A 212 2.46 19.91 1.23
CA ALA A 212 2.99 18.61 0.82
C ALA A 212 3.17 17.65 2.00
N TYR A 213 2.29 16.65 2.09
CA TYR A 213 2.22 15.73 3.23
C TYR A 213 1.90 14.29 2.79
N CYS A 214 2.48 13.33 3.52
CA CYS A 214 2.01 11.96 3.64
C CYS A 214 1.46 11.80 5.06
N LEU A 215 0.19 11.43 5.20
CA LEU A 215 -0.47 11.34 6.49
C LEU A 215 -1.05 9.94 6.68
N PHE A 216 -0.60 9.27 7.73
CA PHE A 216 -1.35 8.16 8.29
C PHE A 216 -2.50 8.74 9.11
N THR A 217 -3.66 8.11 9.10
CA THR A 217 -4.78 8.57 9.92
C THR A 217 -5.42 7.44 10.70
N ASP A 218 -6.01 7.77 11.84
CA ASP A 218 -7.04 6.97 12.50
C ASP A 218 -8.25 7.90 12.66
N ILE A 219 -9.36 7.58 12.00
CA ILE A 219 -10.55 8.42 11.94
C ILE A 219 -11.74 7.64 12.50
N THR A 220 -12.33 8.13 13.59
CA THR A 220 -13.58 7.58 14.13
C THR A 220 -14.76 8.07 13.30
N VAL A 221 -15.48 7.15 12.67
CA VAL A 221 -16.68 7.40 11.85
C VAL A 221 -17.90 6.69 12.44
N PRO A 222 -19.13 7.21 12.26
CA PRO A 222 -20.35 6.48 12.58
C PRO A 222 -20.44 5.17 11.78
N SER A 223 -21.03 4.15 12.39
CA SER A 223 -21.25 2.83 11.82
C SER A 223 -22.68 2.38 12.12
N ASP A 224 -23.33 1.76 11.13
CA ASP A 224 -24.56 1.00 11.35
C ASP A 224 -24.20 -0.46 11.59
N GLU A 225 -24.57 -1.03 12.75
CA GLU A 225 -24.27 -2.43 13.10
C GLU A 225 -24.80 -3.43 12.06
N ALA A 226 -25.91 -3.08 11.38
CA ALA A 226 -26.55 -3.89 10.36
C ALA A 226 -25.83 -3.92 9.00
N ALA A 227 -24.83 -3.06 8.79
CA ALA A 227 -24.12 -2.91 7.51
C ALA A 227 -22.66 -3.39 7.56
N SER A 228 -22.22 -4.01 8.65
CA SER A 228 -20.85 -4.50 8.80
C SER A 228 -20.73 -5.99 8.41
N PRO A 229 -20.27 -6.35 7.20
CA PRO A 229 -19.93 -7.73 6.87
C PRO A 229 -18.62 -8.21 7.54
N LEU A 230 -17.98 -7.38 8.37
CA LEU A 230 -16.64 -7.63 8.92
C LEU A 230 -16.60 -8.54 10.15
N HIS A 231 -17.72 -9.17 10.54
CA HIS A 231 -17.77 -9.98 11.76
C HIS A 231 -18.45 -11.35 11.66
N THR A 232 -18.32 -12.08 10.55
CA THR A 232 -18.59 -13.55 10.58
C THR A 232 -17.71 -14.32 9.59
N ALA A 233 -16.48 -14.64 10.00
CA ALA A 233 -15.74 -15.78 9.46
C ALA A 233 -14.83 -16.37 10.55
N SER A 234 -15.44 -16.70 11.70
CA SER A 234 -14.87 -17.64 12.66
C SER A 234 -15.79 -18.84 12.69
N VAL A 235 -15.31 -19.97 12.17
CA VAL A 235 -15.99 -21.26 12.15
C VAL A 235 -16.23 -21.71 13.60
N HIS A 236 -17.45 -21.59 14.09
CA HIS A 236 -17.92 -22.35 15.25
C HIS A 236 -19.32 -22.91 14.99
N ASP A 237 -19.38 -24.25 15.00
CA ASP A 237 -20.49 -25.18 15.22
C ASP A 237 -21.94 -24.69 14.91
N PRO A 238 -22.62 -25.24 13.88
CA PRO A 238 -24.00 -24.89 13.51
C PRO A 238 -25.07 -25.19 14.57
N ALA A 239 -24.73 -25.85 15.68
CA ALA A 239 -25.72 -26.32 16.66
C ALA A 239 -26.18 -25.29 17.72
N SER A 240 -25.60 -24.09 17.77
CA SER A 240 -25.95 -23.09 18.80
C SER A 240 -27.00 -22.05 18.37
N ALA A 241 -27.34 -21.97 17.08
CA ALA A 241 -28.17 -20.90 16.51
C ALA A 241 -29.70 -21.04 16.71
N ALA A 242 -30.17 -21.98 17.55
CA ALA A 242 -31.58 -22.38 17.57
C ALA A 242 -32.33 -22.15 18.89
N ARG A 243 -31.90 -21.24 19.78
CA ARG A 243 -32.58 -21.04 21.09
C ARG A 243 -33.08 -19.65 21.46
N ASP A 244 -32.78 -18.60 20.71
CA ASP A 244 -33.15 -17.23 21.12
C ASP A 244 -34.24 -16.56 20.27
N TYR A 245 -35.09 -17.35 19.61
CA TYR A 245 -36.34 -16.84 19.02
C TYR A 245 -37.49 -17.15 19.97
N LEU A 246 -37.84 -16.20 20.85
CA LEU A 246 -39.19 -15.95 21.39
C LEU A 246 -39.11 -14.81 22.42
N SER A 247 -38.93 -13.57 21.97
CA SER A 247 -39.42 -12.38 22.69
C SER A 247 -39.65 -11.24 21.69
N GLU A 248 -40.82 -10.60 21.75
CA GLU A 248 -41.16 -9.48 20.88
C GLU A 248 -40.28 -8.25 21.18
N PRO A 249 -39.94 -7.43 20.17
CA PRO A 249 -39.09 -6.28 20.40
C PRO A 249 -39.87 -5.14 21.05
N GLU A 250 -39.56 -4.84 22.31
CA GLU A 250 -39.90 -3.56 22.93
C GLU A 250 -39.15 -2.43 22.21
N MET A 251 -39.90 -1.43 21.73
CA MET A 251 -39.38 -0.25 21.03
C MET A 251 -38.65 0.67 22.02
N GLN A 252 -37.39 0.39 22.32
CA GLN A 252 -36.53 1.30 23.08
C GLN A 252 -35.99 2.41 22.17
N SER A 253 -36.62 3.57 22.27
CA SER A 253 -36.11 4.85 21.76
C SER A 253 -34.78 5.20 22.44
N GLY A 254 -33.65 4.88 21.82
CA GLY A 254 -32.32 5.33 22.28
C GLY A 254 -31.13 4.50 21.83
N SER A 255 -31.13 3.92 20.63
CA SER A 255 -29.97 3.19 20.12
C SER A 255 -28.79 4.14 19.90
N ARG A 256 -27.69 3.88 20.60
CA ARG A 256 -26.42 4.61 20.46
C ARG A 256 -25.86 4.36 19.05
N PRO A 257 -25.31 5.37 18.36
CA PRO A 257 -24.64 5.13 17.09
C PRO A 257 -23.40 4.28 17.35
N PHE A 258 -23.26 3.16 16.64
CA PHE A 258 -22.01 2.43 16.64
C PHE A 258 -20.95 3.29 15.96
N VAL A 259 -19.69 3.15 16.36
CA VAL A 259 -18.57 3.89 15.76
C VAL A 259 -17.47 2.92 15.40
N ARG A 260 -16.80 3.19 14.28
CA ARG A 260 -15.68 2.42 13.76
C ARG A 260 -14.50 3.36 13.55
N VAL A 261 -13.29 2.89 13.83
CA VAL A 261 -12.07 3.57 13.40
C VAL A 261 -11.69 3.04 12.01
N VAL A 262 -11.44 3.95 11.08
CA VAL A 262 -10.86 3.65 9.77
C VAL A 262 -9.53 4.38 9.64
N SER A 263 -8.58 3.78 8.93
CA SER A 263 -7.20 4.31 8.87
C SER A 263 -6.71 4.62 7.46
N PRO A 264 -7.35 5.55 6.71
CA PRO A 264 -6.88 5.88 5.38
C PRO A 264 -5.53 6.61 5.41
N GLU A 265 -4.71 6.38 4.39
CA GLU A 265 -3.45 7.09 4.17
C GLU A 265 -3.65 8.18 3.13
N ILE A 266 -3.28 9.42 3.46
CA ILE A 266 -3.55 10.61 2.64
C ILE A 266 -2.26 11.19 2.10
N TYR A 267 -2.19 11.34 0.78
CA TYR A 267 -1.02 11.83 0.04
C TYR A 267 -1.41 13.03 -0.83
N SER A 268 -1.04 14.24 -0.42
CA SER A 268 -1.21 15.39 -1.30
C SER A 268 -0.19 15.32 -2.43
N ARG A 269 -0.58 15.59 -3.68
CA ARG A 269 0.25 15.48 -4.89
C ARG A 269 0.50 16.87 -5.53
N PRO A 270 1.61 17.05 -6.27
CA PRO A 270 1.98 18.37 -6.82
C PRO A 270 1.03 18.93 -7.88
N ASN A 271 0.16 18.11 -8.47
CA ASN A 271 -0.82 18.49 -9.48
C ASN A 271 -2.18 18.91 -8.90
N ASN A 272 -2.20 19.35 -7.64
CA ASN A 272 -3.43 19.66 -6.90
C ASN A 272 -4.40 18.46 -6.85
N GLU A 273 -3.87 17.27 -6.60
CA GLU A 273 -4.66 16.07 -6.34
C GLU A 273 -4.28 15.51 -4.98
N VAL A 274 -5.20 14.86 -4.29
CA VAL A 274 -4.96 14.13 -3.05
C VAL A 274 -5.34 12.69 -3.32
N TYR A 275 -4.36 11.80 -3.19
CA TYR A 275 -4.57 10.36 -3.27
C TYR A 275 -4.77 9.81 -1.88
N ILE A 276 -5.83 9.02 -1.69
CA ILE A 276 -6.21 8.46 -0.40
C ILE A 276 -6.33 6.96 -0.58
N ALA A 277 -5.51 6.19 0.14
CA ALA A 277 -5.59 4.74 0.18
C ALA A 277 -6.36 4.30 1.43
N GLY A 278 -7.29 3.38 1.28
CA GLY A 278 -8.06 2.81 2.39
C GLY A 278 -7.54 1.45 2.81
N GLU A 279 -8.35 0.79 3.62
CA GLU A 279 -8.08 -0.55 4.12
C GLU A 279 -8.12 -1.60 2.99
N SER A 280 -7.52 -2.73 3.30
CA SER A 280 -7.43 -3.85 2.36
C SER A 280 -8.43 -4.96 2.68
N ASP A 281 -8.74 -5.80 1.68
CA ASP A 281 -9.60 -6.97 1.81
C ASP A 281 -9.18 -8.14 0.90
N GLU A 282 -9.67 -9.34 1.21
CA GLU A 282 -9.47 -10.57 0.43
C GLU A 282 -10.82 -11.12 -0.10
N ARG A 283 -11.84 -10.28 -0.25
CA ARG A 283 -13.21 -10.75 -0.54
C ARG A 283 -13.37 -11.28 -1.97
N VAL A 284 -12.56 -10.78 -2.89
CA VAL A 284 -12.55 -11.23 -4.29
C VAL A 284 -11.14 -11.64 -4.69
N PRO A 285 -11.00 -12.74 -5.45
CA PRO A 285 -9.70 -13.26 -5.84
C PRO A 285 -8.96 -12.30 -6.76
N LEU A 286 -7.62 -12.45 -6.83
CA LEU A 286 -6.81 -11.76 -7.82
C LEU A 286 -7.30 -12.14 -9.24
N PRO A 287 -7.71 -11.17 -10.08
CA PRO A 287 -8.12 -11.45 -11.45
C PRO A 287 -6.93 -11.79 -12.35
N ALA A 288 -7.18 -12.25 -13.57
CA ALA A 288 -6.12 -12.56 -14.53
C ALA A 288 -5.40 -11.29 -15.03
N GLY A 289 -6.16 -10.20 -15.22
CA GLY A 289 -5.65 -8.93 -15.72
C GLY A 289 -5.87 -7.75 -14.77
N THR A 290 -5.04 -6.70 -14.93
CA THR A 290 -5.20 -5.44 -14.19
C THR A 290 -6.46 -4.66 -14.57
N ASP A 291 -7.01 -4.90 -15.76
CA ASP A 291 -8.23 -4.30 -16.30
C ASP A 291 -9.52 -4.91 -15.71
N GLU A 292 -9.41 -6.08 -15.11
CA GLU A 292 -10.50 -6.81 -14.46
C GLU A 292 -10.56 -6.56 -12.94
N VAL A 293 -9.69 -5.70 -12.41
CA VAL A 293 -9.65 -5.39 -10.98
C VAL A 293 -10.96 -4.73 -10.55
N GLU A 294 -11.72 -5.47 -9.76
CA GLU A 294 -13.01 -5.04 -9.24
C GLU A 294 -12.85 -3.96 -8.17
N ILE A 295 -13.66 -2.91 -8.29
CA ILE A 295 -13.74 -1.82 -7.32
C ILE A 295 -14.96 -2.07 -6.42
N ASP A 296 -14.72 -2.19 -5.12
CA ASP A 296 -15.79 -2.02 -4.14
C ASP A 296 -16.07 -0.53 -3.94
N HIS A 297 -17.22 -0.10 -4.43
CA HIS A 297 -17.69 1.27 -4.29
C HIS A 297 -17.99 1.65 -2.84
N ALA A 298 -18.49 0.73 -2.01
CA ALA A 298 -18.77 1.00 -0.60
C ALA A 298 -17.48 1.26 0.18
N ALA A 299 -16.39 0.54 -0.14
CA ALA A 299 -15.07 0.81 0.43
C ALA A 299 -14.54 2.20 0.03
N CYS A 300 -14.79 2.65 -1.21
CA CYS A 300 -14.43 3.99 -1.65
C CYS A 300 -15.28 5.07 -0.95
N ASP A 301 -16.59 4.83 -0.81
CA ASP A 301 -17.50 5.75 -0.13
C ASP A 301 -17.10 5.91 1.34
N LEU A 302 -16.66 4.85 2.01
CA LEU A 302 -16.13 4.90 3.37
C LEU A 302 -14.88 5.77 3.48
N ILE A 303 -13.94 5.65 2.52
CA ILE A 303 -12.75 6.53 2.45
C ILE A 303 -13.19 8.00 2.34
N GLU A 304 -14.10 8.30 1.43
CA GLU A 304 -14.60 9.65 1.18
C GLU A 304 -15.29 10.24 2.40
N GLN A 305 -16.22 9.49 3.01
CA GLN A 305 -16.92 9.89 4.23
C GLN A 305 -15.94 10.18 5.37
N ALA A 306 -14.95 9.31 5.56
CA ALA A 306 -13.95 9.47 6.60
C ALA A 306 -13.14 10.77 6.42
N VAL A 307 -12.56 11.00 5.24
CA VAL A 307 -11.75 12.21 5.03
C VAL A 307 -12.57 13.50 4.98
N ALA A 308 -13.81 13.43 4.48
CA ALA A 308 -14.75 14.55 4.48
C ALA A 308 -15.17 14.95 5.90
N SER A 309 -15.13 14.01 6.86
CA SER A 309 -15.45 14.30 8.27
C SER A 309 -14.35 15.10 8.99
N ILE A 310 -13.14 15.16 8.43
CA ILE A 310 -11.99 15.83 9.07
C ILE A 310 -11.39 16.97 8.23
N SER A 311 -11.82 17.15 6.99
CA SER A 311 -11.29 18.18 6.08
C SER A 311 -12.38 18.78 5.19
N ASP A 312 -12.54 20.11 5.25
CA ASP A 312 -13.44 20.84 4.33
C ASP A 312 -12.91 20.83 2.90
N GLU A 313 -11.59 20.94 2.72
CA GLU A 313 -10.94 20.90 1.40
C GLU A 313 -11.16 19.56 0.69
N LEU A 314 -11.21 18.46 1.44
CA LEU A 314 -11.50 17.14 0.90
C LEU A 314 -13.00 16.89 0.74
N ARG A 315 -13.85 17.40 1.66
CA ARG A 315 -15.31 17.31 1.57
C ARG A 315 -15.85 18.06 0.34
N ASP A 316 -15.37 19.27 0.13
CA ASP A 316 -15.86 20.18 -0.91
C ASP A 316 -15.06 20.05 -2.22
N GLY A 317 -14.09 19.13 -2.25
CA GLY A 317 -13.30 18.78 -3.43
C GLY A 317 -14.04 17.85 -4.40
N VAL A 318 -13.49 17.71 -5.61
CA VAL A 318 -14.08 16.86 -6.66
C VAL A 318 -13.40 15.50 -6.68
N VAL A 319 -14.15 14.43 -6.47
CA VAL A 319 -13.68 13.06 -6.68
C VAL A 319 -13.42 12.83 -8.17
N THR A 320 -12.16 12.59 -8.52
CA THR A 320 -11.72 12.41 -9.92
C THR A 320 -11.62 10.94 -10.32
N ARG A 321 -11.33 10.06 -9.36
CA ARG A 321 -11.16 8.61 -9.56
C ARG A 321 -11.48 7.84 -8.28
N ARG A 322 -12.10 6.67 -8.47
CA ARG A 322 -12.17 5.55 -7.52
C ARG A 322 -11.46 4.36 -8.15
N ARG A 323 -10.64 3.64 -7.39
CA ARG A 323 -9.78 2.56 -7.90
C ARG A 323 -9.60 1.48 -6.84
N ALA A 324 -9.20 0.30 -7.30
CA ALA A 324 -8.63 -0.74 -6.47
C ALA A 324 -7.34 -1.28 -7.12
N CYS A 325 -6.48 -1.92 -6.33
CA CYS A 325 -5.29 -2.62 -6.79
C CYS A 325 -4.95 -3.76 -5.81
N TYR A 326 -4.00 -4.62 -6.16
CA TYR A 326 -3.53 -5.70 -5.30
C TYR A 326 -2.08 -5.50 -4.86
N LEU A 327 -1.86 -5.64 -3.56
CA LEU A 327 -0.55 -5.64 -2.93
C LEU A 327 0.04 -7.06 -2.97
N PRO A 328 1.31 -7.25 -3.35
CA PRO A 328 2.00 -8.53 -3.25
C PRO A 328 2.59 -8.70 -1.85
N THR A 329 1.89 -9.40 -0.96
CA THR A 329 2.31 -9.60 0.43
C THR A 329 2.95 -10.97 0.60
N VAL A 330 4.09 -11.09 1.27
CA VAL A 330 4.76 -12.37 1.48
C VAL A 330 4.27 -13.04 2.76
N ASP A 331 3.71 -14.25 2.64
CA ASP A 331 3.08 -15.04 3.71
C ASP A 331 4.09 -15.87 4.49
N VAL A 332 5.06 -15.18 5.07
CA VAL A 332 6.11 -15.77 5.92
C VAL A 332 6.37 -14.83 7.09
N PRO A 333 6.88 -15.32 8.24
CA PRO A 333 7.04 -14.49 9.44
C PRO A 333 7.88 -13.23 9.24
N SER A 334 8.82 -13.22 8.28
CA SER A 334 9.59 -12.02 7.97
C SER A 334 8.79 -10.97 7.22
N GLY A 335 7.84 -11.36 6.35
CA GLY A 335 7.15 -10.45 5.44
C GLY A 335 8.07 -9.66 4.49
N ASN A 336 9.33 -10.08 4.35
CA ASN A 336 10.33 -9.43 3.49
C ASN A 336 9.96 -9.61 2.01
N PRO A 337 10.22 -8.61 1.14
CA PRO A 337 10.19 -8.86 -0.29
C PRO A 337 11.23 -9.94 -0.64
N LEU A 338 10.95 -10.68 -1.71
CA LEU A 338 11.81 -11.74 -2.21
C LEU A 338 12.65 -11.17 -3.37
N ILE A 339 13.94 -11.00 -3.13
CA ILE A 339 14.90 -10.34 -4.02
C ILE A 339 16.16 -11.18 -4.11
N GLY A 340 16.38 -11.84 -5.25
CA GLY A 340 17.58 -12.65 -5.45
C GLY A 340 17.40 -13.80 -6.43
N ASN A 341 18.36 -14.73 -6.43
CA ASN A 341 18.30 -15.96 -7.20
C ASN A 341 17.25 -16.93 -6.63
N THR A 342 16.67 -17.75 -7.50
CA THR A 342 15.81 -18.88 -7.09
C THR A 342 16.61 -20.20 -7.12
N TRP A 343 15.93 -21.34 -6.99
CA TRP A 343 16.53 -22.68 -7.22
C TRP A 343 16.66 -23.04 -8.70
N ILE A 344 16.00 -22.29 -9.60
CA ILE A 344 16.13 -22.46 -11.04
C ILE A 344 17.26 -21.54 -11.51
N ASP A 345 18.30 -22.11 -12.11
CA ASP A 345 19.44 -21.34 -12.60
C ASP A 345 19.00 -20.38 -13.71
N GLY A 346 19.46 -19.14 -13.65
CA GLY A 346 19.01 -18.05 -14.51
C GLY A 346 17.67 -17.40 -14.13
N LEU A 347 16.92 -17.89 -13.13
CA LEU A 347 15.70 -17.25 -12.65
C LEU A 347 15.94 -16.44 -11.37
N LEU A 348 15.68 -15.13 -11.44
CA LEU A 348 15.69 -14.22 -10.30
C LEU A 348 14.26 -13.77 -9.95
N LEU A 349 14.04 -13.49 -8.67
CA LEU A 349 12.80 -12.94 -8.15
C LEU A 349 13.03 -11.52 -7.63
N ALA A 350 12.08 -10.63 -7.91
CA ALA A 350 12.06 -9.25 -7.44
C ALA A 350 10.60 -8.82 -7.16
N SER A 351 9.97 -9.42 -6.15
CA SER A 351 8.54 -9.27 -5.88
C SER A 351 8.23 -9.31 -4.38
N GLY A 352 6.95 -9.16 -4.01
CA GLY A 352 6.54 -9.25 -2.60
C GLY A 352 6.71 -7.96 -1.78
N HIS A 353 6.86 -6.81 -2.44
CA HIS A 353 7.12 -5.54 -1.74
C HIS A 353 5.94 -4.93 -0.97
N SER A 354 4.77 -5.59 -0.91
CA SER A 354 3.56 -5.06 -0.28
C SER A 354 3.28 -3.62 -0.77
N CYS A 355 2.97 -2.68 0.13
CA CYS A 355 2.77 -1.26 -0.17
C CYS A 355 4.07 -0.47 -0.45
N TRP A 356 5.25 -1.07 -0.26
CA TRP A 356 6.55 -0.38 -0.37
C TRP A 356 7.18 -0.46 -1.77
N GLY A 357 6.50 -1.05 -2.74
CA GLY A 357 7.07 -1.33 -4.07
C GLY A 357 7.66 -0.11 -4.78
N ILE A 358 6.92 1.00 -4.87
CA ILE A 358 7.41 2.23 -5.52
C ILE A 358 8.57 2.86 -4.74
N HIS A 359 8.53 2.78 -3.42
CA HIS A 359 9.61 3.27 -2.57
C HIS A 359 10.90 2.48 -2.84
N ASN A 360 10.83 1.14 -2.88
CA ASN A 360 11.98 0.24 -3.00
C ASN A 360 12.41 -0.07 -4.45
N ALA A 361 11.68 0.40 -5.45
CA ALA A 361 11.93 0.03 -6.85
C ALA A 361 13.36 0.38 -7.34
N PRO A 362 13.91 1.60 -7.11
CA PRO A 362 15.28 1.90 -7.52
C PRO A 362 16.33 1.01 -6.85
N ALA A 363 16.26 0.81 -5.53
CA ALA A 363 17.21 -0.06 -4.84
C ALA A 363 17.10 -1.51 -5.31
N THR A 364 15.87 -2.02 -5.48
CA THR A 364 15.65 -3.39 -6.00
C THR A 364 16.23 -3.54 -7.40
N GLY A 365 15.98 -2.58 -8.30
CA GLY A 365 16.55 -2.60 -9.66
C GLY A 365 18.08 -2.54 -9.65
N LYS A 366 18.67 -1.71 -8.80
CA LYS A 366 20.13 -1.62 -8.63
C LYS A 366 20.72 -2.94 -8.15
N VAL A 367 20.15 -3.53 -7.11
CA VAL A 367 20.61 -4.82 -6.56
C VAL A 367 20.46 -5.96 -7.57
N ILE A 368 19.32 -6.05 -8.25
CA ILE A 368 19.10 -7.07 -9.29
C ILE A 368 20.11 -6.91 -10.42
N SER A 369 20.44 -5.68 -10.83
CA SER A 369 21.47 -5.45 -11.84
C SER A 369 22.85 -5.96 -11.41
N GLU A 370 23.22 -5.78 -10.13
CA GLU A 370 24.49 -6.28 -9.60
C GLU A 370 24.51 -7.81 -9.52
N LEU A 371 23.39 -8.45 -9.19
CA LEU A 371 23.28 -9.91 -9.25
C LEU A 371 23.46 -10.43 -10.68
N VAL A 372 22.83 -9.78 -11.66
CA VAL A 372 22.89 -10.19 -13.08
C VAL A 372 24.29 -9.99 -13.68
N PHE A 373 24.92 -8.83 -13.45
CA PHE A 373 26.17 -8.47 -14.11
C PHE A 373 27.42 -8.82 -13.31
N ASP A 374 27.36 -8.73 -11.97
CA ASP A 374 28.50 -8.91 -11.08
C ASP A 374 28.42 -10.21 -10.25
N GLY A 375 27.31 -10.94 -10.34
CA GLY A 375 27.06 -12.19 -9.63
C GLY A 375 26.77 -12.03 -8.13
N LYS A 376 26.76 -10.80 -7.60
CA LYS A 376 26.49 -10.51 -6.19
C LYS A 376 26.00 -9.09 -5.97
N ALA A 377 25.10 -8.92 -5.00
CA ALA A 377 24.70 -7.61 -4.52
C ALA A 377 25.83 -6.97 -3.68
N THR A 378 26.10 -5.69 -3.90
CA THR A 378 27.12 -4.92 -3.15
C THR A 378 26.57 -3.60 -2.60
N SER A 379 25.54 -3.04 -3.21
CA SER A 379 24.94 -1.78 -2.77
C SER A 379 24.05 -1.92 -1.52
N ALA A 380 23.55 -3.14 -1.23
CA ALA A 380 22.72 -3.41 -0.05
C ALA A 380 22.87 -4.87 0.41
N ASP A 381 22.68 -5.09 1.72
CA ASP A 381 22.58 -6.43 2.28
C ASP A 381 21.17 -7.00 2.04
N ILE A 382 21.09 -7.98 1.14
CA ILE A 382 19.85 -8.67 0.78
C ILE A 382 19.78 -10.10 1.33
N SER A 383 20.66 -10.49 2.24
CA SER A 383 20.69 -11.84 2.80
C SER A 383 19.34 -12.27 3.40
N ALA A 384 18.65 -11.35 4.07
CA ALA A 384 17.31 -11.57 4.64
C ALA A 384 16.16 -11.53 3.61
N LEU A 385 16.46 -11.17 2.36
CA LEU A 385 15.50 -11.03 1.25
C LEU A 385 15.65 -12.18 0.23
N ASP A 386 16.61 -13.08 0.43
CA ASP A 386 16.91 -14.17 -0.50
C ASP A 386 15.72 -15.13 -0.63
N PRO A 387 15.16 -15.30 -1.84
CA PRO A 387 14.00 -16.15 -2.07
C PRO A 387 14.17 -17.60 -1.57
N ARG A 388 15.39 -18.13 -1.58
CA ARG A 388 15.72 -19.51 -1.20
C ARG A 388 15.66 -19.77 0.31
N MET A 389 15.45 -18.74 1.11
CA MET A 389 15.31 -18.86 2.56
C MET A 389 13.90 -19.29 2.99
N VAL A 390 12.92 -19.17 2.09
CA VAL A 390 11.49 -19.38 2.42
C VAL A 390 10.75 -20.25 1.41
N MET A 391 11.48 -20.77 0.41
CA MET A 391 11.02 -21.71 -0.61
C MET A 391 12.05 -22.82 -0.68
#